data_AF-A0A9N8RVT3-F1
#
_entry.id   AF-A0A9N8RVT3-F1
#
_cell.length_a   1.000
_cell.length_b   1.000
_cell.length_c   1.000
_cell.angle_alpha   90.00
_cell.angle_beta   90.00
_cell.angle_gamma   90.00
#
_symmetry.space_group_name_H-M   'P 1'
#
loop_
_entity.id
_entity.type
_entity.pdbx_description
1 polymer ?
#
loop_
_entity_poly.entity_id
_entity_poly.type
_entity_poly.pdbx_seq_one_letter_code
_entity_poly.pdbx_strand_id
1 'polypeptide(L)'
;MTGFWLTAGSMLAFAVLCVAWPLTRRAGTRGARDSRALLVTLYHDELAHVDAEFRAGALSKALHESTRNEIEARLLDDVASAESARAPQTSAVRGVATRAGTAALIVALMPAAAFAMYLHLGEPAALTLDRAYAGQHEIDSGPLELMVSRLAMRLRAQPADADGWAMLARSYFALDRAEDASAAYAKAVALAPGDAQLRADYADAIASARNGSLDGEASAQIQAALAIDPANPKALALAGSAAQDRHDYAAALEYGKRLEAALAPDSPAAAQARRNIAEMQALIAHQAQGK
;
A
#
# COMPACT_ATOMS: atom_id res chain seq x y z
N MET A 1 -13.32 -1.12 -7.51
CA MET A 1 -11.96 -1.68 -7.70
C MET A 1 -11.34 -1.42 -9.06
N THR A 2 -12.11 -1.22 -10.14
CA THR A 2 -11.60 -0.93 -11.50
C THR A 2 -10.93 0.44 -11.65
N GLY A 3 -11.38 1.45 -10.90
CA GLY A 3 -10.82 2.81 -10.96
C GLY A 3 -9.34 2.91 -10.54
N PHE A 4 -8.94 2.16 -9.51
CA PHE A 4 -7.54 2.14 -9.05
C PHE A 4 -6.59 1.56 -10.10
N TRP A 5 -6.98 0.43 -10.72
CA TRP A 5 -6.18 -0.21 -11.77
C TRP A 5 -6.07 0.66 -13.03
N LEU A 6 -7.12 1.42 -13.37
CA LEU A 6 -7.07 2.40 -14.46
C LEU A 6 -6.10 3.55 -14.16
N THR A 7 -6.12 4.08 -12.93
CA THR A 7 -5.19 5.15 -12.53
C THR A 7 -3.74 4.67 -12.48
N ALA A 8 -3.48 3.47 -11.93
CA ALA A 8 -2.15 2.90 -11.84
C ALA A 8 -1.58 2.55 -13.23
N GLY A 9 -2.41 1.97 -14.11
CA GLY A 9 -2.03 1.69 -15.50
C GLY A 9 -1.72 2.95 -16.31
N SER A 10 -2.49 4.02 -16.10
CA SER A 10 -2.26 5.31 -16.78
C SER A 10 -0.94 5.97 -16.35
N MET A 11 -0.63 5.98 -15.05
CA MET A 11 0.64 6.53 -14.55
C MET A 11 1.85 5.74 -15.07
N LEU A 12 1.75 4.41 -15.14
CA LEU A 12 2.82 3.56 -15.68
C LEU A 12 3.04 3.81 -17.17
N ALA A 13 1.97 3.88 -17.96
CA ALA A 13 2.05 4.17 -19.38
C ALA A 13 2.66 5.56 -19.65
N PHE A 14 2.29 6.57 -18.85
CA PHE A 14 2.84 7.92 -18.95
C PHE A 14 4.34 7.95 -18.64
N ALA A 15 4.78 7.27 -17.58
CA ALA A 15 6.19 7.17 -17.22
C ALA A 15 7.03 6.51 -18.34
N VAL A 16 6.53 5.41 -18.93
CA VAL A 16 7.19 4.74 -20.06
C VAL A 16 7.26 5.66 -21.28
N LEU A 17 6.20 6.42 -21.57
CA LEU A 17 6.14 7.33 -22.72
C LEU A 17 7.12 8.50 -22.57
N CYS A 18 7.21 9.09 -21.37
CA CYS A 18 8.18 10.16 -21.06
C CYS A 18 9.64 9.72 -21.22
N VAL A 19 9.94 8.44 -20.98
CA VAL A 19 11.29 7.89 -21.16
C VAL A 19 11.55 7.48 -22.62
N ALA A 20 10.59 6.80 -23.26
CA ALA A 20 10.75 6.28 -24.62
C ALA A 20 10.76 7.39 -25.69
N TRP A 21 10.02 8.48 -25.49
CA TRP A 21 9.91 9.60 -26.44
C TRP A 21 11.24 10.35 -26.70
N PRO A 22 12.02 10.77 -25.68
CA PRO A 22 13.32 11.40 -25.90
C PRO A 22 14.37 10.42 -26.44
N LEU A 23 14.23 9.11 -26.16
CA LEU A 23 15.14 8.07 -26.68
C LEU A 23 14.88 7.72 -28.15
N THR A 24 13.65 7.88 -28.63
CA THR A 24 13.28 7.60 -30.04
C THR A 24 13.47 8.81 -30.95
N ARG A 25 13.49 10.04 -30.41
CA ARG A 25 13.88 11.25 -31.15
C ARG A 25 15.40 11.33 -31.31
N ARG A 26 15.94 10.58 -32.28
CA ARG A 26 17.33 10.71 -32.76
C ARG A 26 17.64 12.17 -33.16
N ALA A 27 18.39 12.87 -32.32
CA ALA A 27 18.99 14.18 -32.61
C ALA A 27 20.19 14.09 -33.59
N GLY A 28 20.14 13.19 -34.58
CA GLY A 28 21.33 12.77 -35.33
C GLY A 28 21.46 13.26 -36.77
N THR A 29 20.46 13.94 -37.34
CA THR A 29 20.47 14.25 -38.79
C THR A 29 20.38 15.75 -39.12
N ARG A 30 19.96 16.59 -38.17
CA ARG A 30 19.83 18.04 -38.38
C ARG A 30 21.16 18.77 -38.21
N GLY A 31 21.87 18.54 -37.10
CA GLY A 31 23.14 19.21 -36.81
C GLY A 31 24.24 18.96 -37.85
N ALA A 32 24.36 17.73 -38.38
CA ALA A 32 25.38 17.41 -39.38
C ALA A 32 25.14 18.05 -40.76
N ARG A 33 23.87 18.31 -41.13
CA ARG A 33 23.55 19.06 -42.37
C ARG A 33 23.88 20.54 -42.21
N ASP A 34 23.59 21.11 -41.05
CA ASP A 34 23.87 22.51 -40.76
C ASP A 34 25.38 22.79 -40.71
N SER A 35 26.19 21.89 -40.12
CA SER A 35 27.66 22.04 -40.08
C SER A 35 28.31 22.01 -41.47
N ARG A 36 27.87 21.13 -42.38
CA ARG A 36 28.41 21.07 -43.75
C ARG A 36 28.08 22.33 -44.54
N ALA A 37 26.85 22.83 -44.41
CA ALA A 37 26.44 24.07 -45.06
C ALA A 37 27.31 25.24 -44.58
N LEU A 38 27.56 25.32 -43.27
CA LEU A 38 28.36 26.40 -42.67
C LEU A 38 29.84 26.32 -43.08
N LEU A 39 30.41 25.12 -43.15
CA LEU A 39 31.78 24.89 -43.61
C LEU A 39 31.98 25.33 -45.06
N VAL A 40 31.06 24.93 -45.96
CA VAL A 40 31.13 25.31 -47.39
C VAL A 40 31.01 26.83 -47.55
N THR A 41 30.13 27.48 -46.77
CA THR A 41 30.00 28.95 -46.84
C THR A 41 31.25 29.68 -46.37
N LEU A 42 31.93 29.17 -45.35
CA LEU A 42 33.16 29.78 -44.83
C LEU A 42 34.29 29.75 -45.87
N TYR A 43 34.54 28.58 -46.48
CA TYR A 43 35.58 28.43 -47.49
C TYR A 43 35.30 29.21 -48.77
N HIS A 44 34.02 29.37 -49.12
CA HIS A 44 33.64 30.20 -50.26
C HIS A 44 33.96 31.70 -50.02
N ASP A 45 33.82 32.17 -48.77
CA ASP A 45 34.19 33.55 -48.40
C ASP A 45 35.71 33.75 -48.43
N GLU A 46 36.48 32.78 -47.95
CA GLU A 46 37.95 32.82 -47.98
C GLU A 46 38.49 32.85 -49.43
N LEU A 47 37.92 32.06 -50.34
CA LEU A 47 38.25 32.10 -51.76
C LEU A 47 37.93 33.46 -52.40
N ALA A 48 36.77 34.04 -52.07
CA ALA A 48 36.39 35.36 -52.56
C ALA A 48 37.34 36.46 -52.07
N HIS A 49 37.88 36.32 -50.86
CA HIS A 49 38.88 37.24 -50.31
C HIS A 49 40.20 37.16 -51.09
N VAL A 50 40.71 35.96 -51.34
CA VAL A 50 41.95 35.73 -52.11
C VAL A 50 41.80 36.22 -53.56
N ASP A 51 40.62 36.06 -54.17
CA ASP A 51 40.30 36.63 -55.48
C ASP A 51 40.32 38.17 -55.47
N ALA A 52 39.80 38.79 -54.40
CA ALA A 52 39.73 40.24 -54.26
C ALA A 52 41.14 40.85 -54.08
N GLU A 53 41.99 40.22 -53.28
CA GLU A 53 43.39 40.65 -53.09
C GLU A 53 44.23 40.53 -54.38
N PHE A 54 43.97 39.49 -55.19
CA PHE A 54 44.59 39.38 -56.52
C PHE A 54 44.14 40.50 -57.45
N ARG A 55 42.83 40.81 -57.49
CA ARG A 55 42.31 41.95 -58.26
C ARG A 55 42.84 43.30 -57.78
N ALA A 56 43.10 43.43 -56.48
CA ALA A 56 43.72 44.62 -55.89
C ALA A 56 45.24 44.71 -56.18
N GLY A 57 45.83 43.71 -56.84
CA GLY A 57 47.24 43.68 -57.19
C GLY A 57 48.18 43.33 -56.03
N ALA A 58 47.65 42.88 -54.90
CA ALA A 58 48.44 42.52 -53.72
C ALA A 58 49.11 41.14 -53.84
N LEU A 59 48.54 40.24 -54.65
CA LEU A 59 49.08 38.89 -54.89
C LEU A 59 49.56 38.73 -56.34
N SER A 60 50.65 37.97 -56.52
CA SER A 60 51.07 37.53 -57.85
C SER A 60 50.19 36.38 -58.34
N LYS A 61 50.08 36.20 -59.67
CA LYS A 61 49.25 35.14 -60.27
C LYS A 61 49.62 33.73 -59.77
N ALA A 62 50.92 33.44 -59.67
CA ALA A 62 51.41 32.16 -59.19
C ALA A 62 51.06 31.90 -57.72
N LEU A 63 51.11 32.93 -56.88
CA LEU A 63 50.73 32.82 -55.47
C LEU A 63 49.22 32.64 -55.29
N HIS A 64 48.42 33.40 -56.06
CA HIS A 64 46.97 33.27 -56.09
C HIS A 64 46.51 31.85 -56.45
N GLU A 65 47.05 31.27 -57.53
CA GLU A 65 46.72 29.89 -57.96
C GLU A 65 47.13 28.85 -56.91
N SER A 66 48.30 29.03 -56.26
CA SER A 66 48.77 28.15 -55.20
C SER A 66 47.84 28.17 -53.98
N THR A 67 47.48 29.35 -53.49
CA THR A 67 46.62 29.51 -52.31
C THR A 67 45.21 28.98 -52.58
N ARG A 68 44.66 29.24 -53.78
CA ARG A 68 43.36 28.72 -54.20
C ARG A 68 43.32 27.19 -54.20
N ASN A 69 44.34 26.55 -54.76
CA ASN A 69 44.43 25.09 -54.81
C ASN A 69 44.55 24.47 -53.41
N GLU A 70 45.28 25.12 -52.50
CA GLU A 70 45.41 24.66 -51.12
C GLU A 70 44.06 24.74 -50.37
N ILE A 71 43.32 25.84 -50.54
CA ILE A 71 42.00 26.02 -49.93
C ILE A 71 41.01 24.98 -50.48
N GLU A 72 40.99 24.75 -51.79
CA GLU A 72 40.12 23.73 -52.42
C GLU A 72 40.46 22.31 -51.94
N ALA A 73 41.75 21.98 -51.80
CA ALA A 73 42.19 20.70 -51.27
C ALA A 73 41.75 20.49 -49.81
N ARG A 74 41.89 21.51 -48.96
CA ARG A 74 41.42 21.47 -47.56
C ARG A 74 39.90 21.34 -47.45
N LEU A 75 39.15 22.06 -48.29
CA LEU A 75 37.68 21.94 -48.34
C LEU A 75 37.24 20.50 -48.68
N LEU A 76 37.89 19.86 -49.65
CA LEU A 76 37.60 18.47 -50.02
C LEU A 76 37.87 17.51 -48.87
N ASP A 77 38.99 17.70 -48.16
CA ASP A 77 39.37 16.87 -47.02
C ASP A 77 38.41 17.06 -45.82
N ASP A 78 38.03 18.30 -45.52
CA ASP A 78 37.10 18.59 -44.42
C ASP A 78 35.67 18.10 -44.72
N VAL A 79 35.22 18.21 -45.98
CA VAL A 79 33.92 17.67 -46.40
C VAL A 79 33.93 16.14 -46.38
N ALA A 80 35.01 15.50 -46.83
CA ALA A 80 35.19 14.05 -46.77
C ALA A 80 35.29 13.54 -45.33
N SER A 81 35.93 14.30 -44.45
CA SER A 81 36.02 14.02 -43.00
C SER A 81 34.66 14.17 -42.31
N ALA A 82 33.88 15.20 -42.66
CA ALA A 82 32.51 15.38 -42.18
C ALA A 82 31.57 14.27 -42.68
N GLU A 83 31.80 13.75 -43.88
CA GLU A 83 31.07 12.61 -44.45
C GLU A 83 31.51 11.27 -43.81
N SER A 84 32.79 11.12 -43.48
CA SER A 84 33.33 9.96 -42.75
C SER A 84 32.86 9.92 -41.29
N ALA A 85 32.68 11.08 -40.64
CA ALA A 85 32.03 11.18 -39.34
C ALA A 85 30.54 10.77 -39.35
N ARG A 86 29.94 10.65 -40.55
CA ARG A 86 28.58 10.17 -40.77
C ARG A 86 28.49 8.65 -40.91
N ALA A 87 29.59 7.97 -41.18
CA ALA A 87 29.62 6.51 -41.15
C ALA A 87 29.30 6.05 -39.72
N PRO A 88 28.50 4.98 -39.55
CA PRO A 88 28.11 4.53 -38.22
C PRO A 88 29.37 4.11 -37.45
N GLN A 89 29.85 5.00 -36.58
CA GLN A 89 30.89 4.67 -35.63
C GLN A 89 30.29 3.69 -34.63
N THR A 90 30.52 2.40 -34.88
CA THR A 90 30.13 1.25 -34.06
C THR A 90 30.71 1.32 -32.63
N SER A 91 31.63 2.25 -32.37
CA SER A 91 32.26 2.52 -31.08
C SER A 91 31.42 3.40 -30.12
N ALA A 92 30.47 4.19 -30.62
CA ALA A 92 29.65 5.09 -29.78
C ALA A 92 28.47 4.40 -29.06
N VAL A 93 28.18 3.14 -29.41
CA VAL A 93 27.12 2.35 -28.76
C VAL A 93 27.49 1.95 -27.33
N ARG A 94 28.79 1.79 -27.02
CA ARG A 94 29.26 1.39 -25.68
C ARG A 94 29.10 2.47 -24.61
N GLY A 95 29.18 3.76 -24.95
CA GLY A 95 29.07 4.87 -23.98
C GLY A 95 27.63 5.26 -23.60
N VAL A 96 26.68 5.11 -24.53
CA VAL A 96 25.26 5.37 -24.27
C VAL A 96 24.57 4.13 -23.71
N ALA A 97 24.94 2.92 -24.14
CA ALA A 97 24.42 1.67 -23.56
C ALA A 97 24.82 1.49 -22.08
N THR A 98 25.98 2.01 -21.65
CA THR A 98 26.41 1.94 -20.24
C THR A 98 25.72 2.98 -19.35
N ARG A 99 25.39 4.17 -19.86
CA ARG A 99 24.60 5.19 -19.13
C ARG A 99 23.10 4.87 -19.09
N ALA A 100 22.55 4.28 -20.15
CA ALA A 100 21.18 3.75 -20.16
C ALA A 100 21.05 2.46 -19.31
N GLY A 101 22.09 1.61 -19.30
CA GLY A 101 22.13 0.40 -18.49
C GLY A 101 22.19 0.67 -16.98
N THR A 102 22.93 1.69 -16.54
CA THR A 102 23.00 2.08 -15.12
C THR A 102 21.71 2.74 -14.63
N ALA A 103 21.05 3.56 -15.46
CA ALA A 103 19.72 4.09 -15.14
C ALA A 103 18.64 2.99 -15.08
N ALA A 104 18.68 2.02 -16.01
CA ALA A 104 17.79 0.86 -15.98
C ALA A 104 18.05 -0.05 -14.77
N LEU A 105 19.31 -0.20 -14.36
CA LEU A 105 19.68 -0.98 -13.18
C LEU A 105 19.13 -0.35 -11.90
N ILE A 106 19.21 0.98 -11.72
CA ILE A 106 18.68 1.68 -10.55
C ILE A 106 17.14 1.61 -10.50
N VAL A 107 16.48 1.79 -11.66
CA VAL A 107 15.02 1.67 -11.80
C VAL A 107 14.53 0.24 -11.57
N ALA A 108 15.38 -0.78 -11.78
CA ALA A 108 15.06 -2.18 -11.48
C ALA A 108 15.44 -2.60 -10.05
N LEU A 109 16.54 -2.08 -9.51
CA LEU A 109 17.02 -2.39 -8.15
C LEU A 109 16.13 -1.76 -7.08
N MET A 110 15.58 -0.57 -7.32
CA MET A 110 14.74 0.08 -6.32
C MET A 110 13.42 -0.69 -6.05
N PRO A 111 12.66 -1.15 -7.07
CA PRO A 111 11.52 -2.04 -6.86
C PRO A 111 11.92 -3.41 -6.29
N ALA A 112 13.05 -3.98 -6.72
CA ALA A 112 13.52 -5.27 -6.22
C ALA A 112 13.95 -5.19 -4.74
N ALA A 113 14.61 -4.11 -4.34
CA ALA A 113 14.97 -3.86 -2.95
C ALA A 113 13.74 -3.57 -2.10
N ALA A 114 12.77 -2.80 -2.61
CA ALA A 114 11.48 -2.61 -1.95
C ALA A 114 10.72 -3.93 -1.77
N PHE A 115 10.74 -4.81 -2.79
CA PHE A 115 10.15 -6.13 -2.74
C PHE A 115 10.86 -7.06 -1.75
N ALA A 116 12.20 -7.08 -1.74
CA ALA A 116 12.99 -7.86 -0.80
C ALA A 116 12.81 -7.37 0.64
N MET A 117 12.80 -6.06 0.87
CA MET A 117 12.51 -5.46 2.17
C MET A 117 11.09 -5.78 2.63
N TYR A 118 10.11 -5.79 1.71
CA TYR A 118 8.73 -6.21 1.99
C TYR A 118 8.65 -7.68 2.42
N LEU A 119 9.44 -8.57 1.80
CA LEU A 119 9.52 -9.98 2.23
C LEU A 119 10.22 -10.15 3.59
N HIS A 120 11.16 -9.27 3.93
CA HIS A 120 11.98 -9.41 5.14
C HIS A 120 11.41 -8.69 6.38
N LEU A 121 10.67 -7.60 6.19
CA LEU A 121 10.12 -6.74 7.24
C LEU A 121 8.58 -6.67 7.22
N GLY A 122 7.94 -7.00 6.10
CA GLY A 122 6.48 -7.09 5.99
C GLY A 122 5.95 -8.45 6.43
N GLU A 123 4.66 -8.51 6.75
CA GLU A 123 3.91 -9.77 6.79
C GLU A 123 3.37 -10.07 5.38
N PRO A 124 4.05 -10.87 4.53
CA PRO A 124 3.49 -11.33 3.26
C PRO A 124 2.20 -12.15 3.48
N ALA A 125 2.01 -12.69 4.69
CA ALA A 125 0.79 -13.34 5.14
C ALA A 125 -0.43 -12.40 5.13
N ALA A 126 -0.25 -11.11 5.39
CA ALA A 126 -1.34 -10.13 5.39
C ALA A 126 -1.86 -9.84 3.97
N LEU A 127 -1.00 -9.87 2.94
CA LEU A 127 -1.44 -9.76 1.54
C LEU A 127 -2.04 -11.06 0.99
N THR A 128 -1.64 -12.23 1.50
CA THR A 128 -2.36 -13.48 1.17
C THR A 128 -3.70 -13.54 1.87
N LEU A 129 -3.83 -12.95 3.08
CA LEU A 129 -5.09 -12.75 3.76
C LEU A 129 -5.96 -11.80 2.91
N ASP A 130 -5.46 -10.62 2.59
CA ASP A 130 -6.22 -9.60 1.85
C ASP A 130 -6.52 -9.98 0.38
N ARG A 131 -5.68 -10.76 -0.32
CA ARG A 131 -6.03 -11.34 -1.64
C ARG A 131 -6.92 -12.58 -1.57
N ALA A 132 -6.84 -13.38 -0.51
CA ALA A 132 -7.83 -14.42 -0.25
C ALA A 132 -9.21 -13.79 0.05
N TYR A 133 -9.24 -12.59 0.64
CA TYR A 133 -10.48 -11.85 0.90
C TYR A 133 -10.93 -10.91 -0.25
N ALA A 134 -10.04 -10.42 -1.11
CA ALA A 134 -10.36 -9.45 -2.17
C ALA A 134 -10.49 -10.04 -3.59
N GLY A 135 -10.03 -11.28 -3.84
CA GLY A 135 -10.08 -11.95 -5.14
C GLY A 135 -11.34 -12.78 -5.41
N GLN A 136 -12.18 -13.02 -4.40
CA GLN A 136 -13.39 -13.82 -4.50
C GLN A 136 -14.52 -13.15 -3.70
N HIS A 137 -15.24 -12.25 -4.37
CA HIS A 137 -16.60 -11.89 -3.94
C HIS A 137 -17.55 -13.04 -4.29
N GLU A 138 -17.45 -14.08 -3.48
CA GLU A 138 -18.51 -15.00 -3.06
C GLU A 138 -17.79 -15.83 -1.99
N ILE A 139 -18.03 -15.54 -0.71
CA ILE A 139 -17.78 -16.53 0.32
C ILE A 139 -18.71 -17.67 -0.04
N ASP A 140 -18.21 -18.63 -0.81
CA ASP A 140 -18.78 -19.95 -0.81
C ASP A 140 -18.63 -20.39 0.65
N SER A 141 -19.72 -20.38 1.43
CA SER A 141 -19.69 -20.75 2.85
C SER A 141 -19.26 -22.21 3.05
N GLY A 142 -19.24 -22.99 1.96
CA GLY A 142 -18.89 -24.40 1.93
C GLY A 142 -17.53 -24.76 2.53
N PRO A 143 -16.40 -24.15 2.12
CA PRO A 143 -15.08 -24.49 2.66
C PRO A 143 -14.93 -24.12 4.14
N LEU A 144 -15.49 -22.98 4.58
CA LEU A 144 -15.44 -22.57 5.99
C LEU A 144 -16.29 -23.48 6.88
N GLU A 145 -17.53 -23.77 6.48
CA GLU A 145 -18.41 -24.70 7.21
C GLU A 145 -17.81 -26.10 7.34
N LEU A 146 -17.14 -26.60 6.29
CA LEU A 146 -16.46 -27.88 6.33
C LEU A 146 -15.28 -27.88 7.32
N MET A 147 -14.50 -26.80 7.36
CA MET A 147 -13.40 -26.66 8.33
C MET A 147 -13.92 -26.60 9.77
N VAL A 148 -14.98 -25.83 10.01
CA VAL A 148 -15.65 -25.74 11.31
C VAL A 148 -16.22 -27.09 11.73
N SER A 149 -16.82 -27.83 10.81
CA SER A 149 -17.36 -29.17 11.07
C SER A 149 -16.25 -30.18 11.44
N ARG A 150 -15.11 -30.14 10.75
CA ARG A 150 -13.94 -30.97 11.10
C ARG A 150 -13.38 -30.62 12.47
N LEU A 151 -13.30 -29.33 12.78
CA LEU A 151 -12.87 -28.85 14.09
C LEU A 151 -13.81 -29.33 15.19
N ALA A 152 -15.13 -29.20 15.00
CA ALA A 152 -16.12 -29.70 15.93
C ALA A 152 -16.01 -31.21 16.16
N MET A 153 -15.80 -31.99 15.09
CA MET A 153 -15.59 -33.44 15.20
C MET A 153 -14.31 -33.79 15.97
N ARG A 154 -13.20 -33.08 15.73
CA ARG A 154 -11.95 -33.26 16.49
C ARG A 154 -12.16 -32.98 17.98
N LEU A 155 -12.83 -31.88 18.31
CA LEU A 155 -13.07 -31.48 19.70
C LEU A 155 -14.04 -32.40 20.43
N ARG A 156 -14.96 -33.07 19.72
CA ARG A 156 -15.76 -34.16 20.31
C ARG A 156 -14.90 -35.36 20.70
N ALA A 157 -13.88 -35.68 19.90
CA ALA A 157 -12.93 -36.76 20.21
C ALA A 157 -11.88 -36.36 21.25
N GLN A 158 -11.53 -35.08 21.31
CA GLN A 158 -10.56 -34.50 22.25
C GLN A 158 -11.20 -33.32 23.00
N PRO A 159 -12.05 -33.59 24.01
CA PRO A 159 -12.88 -32.57 24.62
C PRO A 159 -12.13 -31.62 25.56
N ALA A 160 -10.90 -31.95 25.97
CA ALA A 160 -10.10 -31.18 26.93
C ALA A 160 -9.23 -30.10 26.27
N ASP A 161 -9.77 -29.37 25.30
CA ASP A 161 -9.07 -28.32 24.53
C ASP A 161 -9.87 -27.01 24.62
N ALA A 162 -9.64 -26.23 25.68
CA ALA A 162 -10.37 -24.99 25.94
C ALA A 162 -10.20 -23.97 24.81
N ASP A 163 -8.97 -23.78 24.34
CA ASP A 163 -8.63 -22.88 23.23
C ASP A 163 -9.29 -23.33 21.92
N GLY A 164 -9.32 -24.64 21.66
CA GLY A 164 -10.00 -25.23 20.53
C GLY A 164 -11.51 -24.99 20.56
N TRP A 165 -12.16 -25.14 21.72
CA TRP A 165 -13.58 -24.80 21.89
C TRP A 165 -13.84 -23.31 21.72
N ALA A 166 -12.97 -22.43 22.23
CA ALA A 166 -13.07 -20.99 22.03
C ALA A 166 -12.87 -20.59 20.56
N MET A 167 -11.96 -21.26 19.84
CA MET A 167 -11.78 -21.06 18.40
C MET A 167 -13.02 -21.53 17.62
N LEU A 168 -13.57 -22.70 17.96
CA LEU A 168 -14.81 -23.19 17.36
C LEU A 168 -15.96 -22.20 17.55
N ALA A 169 -16.09 -21.63 18.74
CA ALA A 169 -17.10 -20.63 19.04
C ALA A 169 -16.94 -19.35 18.20
N ARG A 170 -15.71 -18.82 18.08
CA ARG A 170 -15.41 -17.69 17.19
C ARG A 170 -15.73 -17.98 15.73
N SER A 171 -15.47 -19.20 15.26
CA SER A 171 -15.83 -19.59 13.90
C SER A 171 -17.33 -19.69 13.71
N TYR A 172 -18.09 -20.16 14.70
CA TYR A 172 -19.55 -20.12 14.66
C TYR A 172 -20.09 -18.69 14.65
N PHE A 173 -19.47 -17.75 15.38
CA PHE A 173 -19.80 -16.33 15.28
C PHE A 173 -19.62 -15.77 13.88
N ALA A 174 -18.48 -16.07 13.24
CA ALA A 174 -18.20 -15.62 11.89
C ALA A 174 -19.20 -16.18 10.85
N LEU A 175 -19.86 -17.29 11.18
CA LEU A 175 -20.90 -17.93 10.38
C LEU A 175 -22.33 -17.50 10.78
N ASP A 176 -22.47 -16.49 11.64
CA ASP A 176 -23.76 -16.01 12.17
C ASP A 176 -24.55 -17.08 12.94
N ARG A 177 -23.84 -18.07 13.50
CA ARG A 177 -24.41 -19.19 14.28
C ARG A 177 -24.23 -18.96 15.77
N ALA A 178 -24.87 -17.91 16.29
CA ALA A 178 -24.69 -17.47 17.67
C ALA A 178 -25.06 -18.55 18.71
N GLU A 179 -26.10 -19.36 18.46
CA GLU A 179 -26.49 -20.45 19.36
C GLU A 179 -25.38 -21.51 19.50
N ASP A 180 -24.83 -21.98 18.37
CA ASP A 180 -23.73 -22.94 18.36
C ASP A 180 -22.45 -22.36 18.99
N ALA A 181 -22.20 -21.07 18.74
CA ALA A 181 -21.09 -20.35 19.34
C ALA A 181 -21.22 -20.30 20.87
N SER A 182 -22.41 -20.01 21.40
CA SER A 182 -22.68 -20.02 22.83
C SER A 182 -22.42 -21.41 23.44
N ALA A 183 -22.84 -22.48 22.77
CA ALA A 183 -22.63 -23.85 23.25
C ALA A 183 -21.14 -24.24 23.27
N ALA A 184 -20.37 -23.81 22.25
CA ALA A 184 -18.93 -24.03 22.21
C ALA A 184 -18.19 -23.22 23.29
N TYR A 185 -18.55 -21.95 23.50
CA TYR A 185 -17.99 -21.15 24.59
C TYR A 185 -18.33 -21.71 25.97
N ALA A 186 -19.53 -22.26 26.17
CA ALA A 186 -19.90 -22.93 27.41
C ALA A 186 -18.93 -24.08 27.75
N LYS A 187 -18.51 -24.85 26.75
CA LYS A 187 -17.48 -25.90 26.92
C LYS A 187 -16.11 -25.31 27.24
N ALA A 188 -15.72 -24.24 26.55
CA ALA A 188 -14.45 -23.57 26.79
C ALA A 188 -14.37 -23.01 28.23
N VAL A 189 -15.41 -22.31 28.69
CA VAL A 189 -15.49 -21.75 30.06
C VAL A 189 -15.52 -22.86 31.11
N ALA A 190 -16.15 -24.00 30.84
CA ALA A 190 -16.13 -25.14 31.75
C ALA A 190 -14.71 -25.73 31.94
N LEU A 191 -13.85 -25.65 30.91
CA LEU A 191 -12.47 -26.13 30.96
C LEU A 191 -11.50 -25.08 31.53
N ALA A 192 -11.78 -23.79 31.30
CA ALA A 192 -10.99 -22.67 31.77
C ALA A 192 -11.86 -21.64 32.55
N PRO A 193 -12.40 -22.01 33.73
CA PRO A 193 -13.33 -21.16 34.47
C PRO A 193 -12.67 -19.90 35.04
N GLY A 194 -11.33 -19.83 35.08
CA GLY A 194 -10.57 -18.68 35.56
C GLY A 194 -10.19 -17.68 34.47
N ASP A 195 -10.65 -17.87 33.22
CA ASP A 195 -10.37 -16.95 32.13
C ASP A 195 -11.49 -15.90 32.02
N ALA A 196 -11.17 -14.65 32.40
CA ALA A 196 -12.10 -13.54 32.35
C ALA A 196 -12.51 -13.18 30.91
N GLN A 197 -11.58 -13.23 29.96
CA GLN A 197 -11.84 -12.87 28.58
C GLN A 197 -12.79 -13.90 27.94
N LEU A 198 -12.53 -15.19 28.20
CA LEU A 198 -13.36 -16.27 27.71
C LEU A 198 -14.80 -16.19 28.24
N ARG A 199 -14.99 -15.79 29.50
CA ARG A 199 -16.31 -15.52 30.08
C ARG A 199 -16.99 -14.31 29.45
N ALA A 200 -16.26 -13.24 29.17
CA ALA A 200 -16.79 -12.07 28.48
C ALA A 200 -17.21 -12.40 27.04
N ASP A 201 -16.43 -13.22 26.33
CA ASP A 201 -16.76 -13.73 25.00
C ASP A 201 -17.97 -14.66 25.03
N TYR A 202 -18.11 -15.48 26.07
CA TYR A 202 -19.30 -16.31 26.26
C TYR A 202 -20.56 -15.47 26.53
N ALA A 203 -20.46 -14.42 27.35
CA ALA A 203 -21.59 -13.52 27.61
C ALA A 203 -22.11 -12.84 26.33
N ASP A 204 -21.17 -12.31 25.53
CA ASP A 204 -21.46 -11.72 24.23
C ASP A 204 -22.14 -12.74 23.29
N ALA A 205 -21.73 -14.00 23.40
CA ALA A 205 -22.32 -15.06 22.62
C ALA A 205 -23.77 -15.36 22.98
N ILE A 206 -24.06 -15.42 24.29
CA ILE A 206 -25.41 -15.59 24.81
C ILE A 206 -26.29 -14.42 24.37
N ALA A 207 -25.79 -13.20 24.47
CA ALA A 207 -26.53 -12.01 24.05
C ALA A 207 -26.85 -12.04 22.55
N SER A 208 -25.87 -12.38 21.71
CA SER A 208 -26.06 -12.51 20.27
C SER A 208 -27.13 -13.55 19.91
N ALA A 209 -27.15 -14.69 20.61
CA ALA A 209 -28.18 -15.72 20.43
C ALA A 209 -29.57 -15.29 20.93
N ARG A 210 -29.65 -14.21 21.73
CA ARG A 210 -30.87 -13.70 22.37
C ARG A 210 -31.20 -12.28 21.92
N ASN A 211 -30.97 -11.97 20.65
CA ASN A 211 -31.28 -10.66 20.03
C ASN A 211 -30.66 -9.47 20.80
N GLY A 212 -29.45 -9.64 21.33
CA GLY A 212 -28.71 -8.63 22.07
C GLY A 212 -29.04 -8.54 23.57
N SER A 213 -29.94 -9.38 24.10
CA SER A 213 -30.28 -9.32 25.53
C SER A 213 -29.11 -9.76 26.41
N LEU A 214 -28.64 -8.86 27.28
CA LEU A 214 -27.57 -9.09 28.24
C LEU A 214 -28.07 -9.58 29.61
N ASP A 215 -29.37 -9.87 29.75
CA ASP A 215 -29.97 -10.31 31.00
C ASP A 215 -29.72 -11.79 31.31
N GLY A 216 -30.00 -12.18 32.56
CA GLY A 216 -29.92 -13.57 33.01
C GLY A 216 -28.50 -14.12 32.95
N GLU A 217 -28.30 -15.17 32.16
CA GLU A 217 -27.02 -15.89 32.09
C GLU A 217 -25.88 -15.03 31.51
N ALA A 218 -26.16 -14.17 30.54
CA ALA A 218 -25.15 -13.26 29.98
C ALA A 218 -24.62 -12.33 31.08
N SER A 219 -25.51 -11.68 31.84
CA SER A 219 -25.13 -10.86 32.99
C SER A 219 -24.34 -11.65 34.04
N ALA A 220 -24.70 -12.91 34.30
CA ALA A 220 -23.95 -13.75 35.24
C ALA A 220 -22.50 -14.00 34.77
N GLN A 221 -22.28 -14.25 33.48
CA GLN A 221 -20.95 -14.42 32.91
C GLN A 221 -20.14 -13.11 32.90
N ILE A 222 -20.79 -11.97 32.63
CA ILE A 222 -20.16 -10.65 32.72
C ILE A 222 -19.64 -10.39 34.14
N GLN A 223 -20.48 -10.63 35.15
CA GLN A 223 -20.07 -10.42 36.55
C GLN A 223 -18.97 -11.41 36.97
N ALA A 224 -19.05 -12.66 36.52
CA ALA A 224 -17.98 -13.64 36.77
C ALA A 224 -16.65 -13.23 36.10
N ALA A 225 -16.69 -12.67 34.89
CA ALA A 225 -15.51 -12.14 34.21
C ALA A 225 -14.91 -10.96 35.00
N LEU A 226 -15.73 -10.00 35.44
CA LEU A 226 -15.30 -8.84 36.22
C LEU A 226 -14.80 -9.20 37.63
N ALA A 227 -15.27 -10.31 38.19
CA ALA A 227 -14.75 -10.83 39.46
C ALA A 227 -13.34 -11.42 39.32
N ILE A 228 -13.00 -11.95 38.14
CA ILE A 228 -11.67 -12.49 37.83
C ILE A 228 -10.71 -11.35 37.43
N ASP A 229 -11.14 -10.51 36.48
CA ASP A 229 -10.41 -9.35 36.01
C ASP A 229 -11.32 -8.11 36.02
N PRO A 230 -11.22 -7.27 37.07
CA PRO A 230 -12.02 -6.05 37.19
C PRO A 230 -11.74 -5.00 36.10
N ALA A 231 -10.65 -5.14 35.35
CA ALA A 231 -10.24 -4.24 34.28
C ALA A 231 -10.49 -4.83 32.88
N ASN A 232 -11.10 -6.01 32.76
CA ASN A 232 -11.33 -6.64 31.46
C ASN A 232 -12.18 -5.72 30.56
N PRO A 233 -11.64 -5.24 29.42
CA PRO A 233 -12.31 -4.21 28.62
C PRO A 233 -13.65 -4.69 28.05
N LYS A 234 -13.73 -5.94 27.60
CA LYS A 234 -14.97 -6.49 27.03
C LYS A 234 -16.04 -6.67 28.09
N ALA A 235 -15.70 -7.21 29.25
CA ALA A 235 -16.65 -7.38 30.34
C ALA A 235 -17.17 -6.03 30.86
N LEU A 236 -16.31 -5.00 30.95
CA LEU A 236 -16.70 -3.64 31.32
C LEU A 236 -17.64 -3.02 30.28
N ALA A 237 -17.35 -3.19 28.99
CA ALA A 237 -18.22 -2.70 27.91
C ALA A 237 -19.61 -3.36 27.96
N LEU A 238 -19.66 -4.70 28.08
CA LEU A 238 -20.92 -5.44 28.18
C LEU A 238 -21.71 -5.09 29.44
N ALA A 239 -21.04 -4.90 30.58
CA ALA A 239 -21.69 -4.46 31.82
C ALA A 239 -22.29 -3.06 31.69
N GLY A 240 -21.57 -2.14 31.02
CA GLY A 240 -22.06 -0.81 30.68
C GLY A 240 -23.32 -0.88 29.82
N SER A 241 -23.30 -1.63 28.71
CA SER A 241 -24.46 -1.82 27.84
C SER A 241 -25.65 -2.42 28.60
N ALA A 242 -25.44 -3.46 29.40
CA ALA A 242 -26.50 -4.08 30.19
C ALA A 242 -27.12 -3.09 31.21
N ALA A 243 -26.32 -2.18 31.77
CA ALA A 243 -26.82 -1.13 32.65
C ALA A 243 -27.62 -0.08 31.88
N GLN A 244 -27.21 0.30 30.66
CA GLN A 244 -27.96 1.21 29.79
C GLN A 244 -29.31 0.62 29.37
N ASP A 245 -29.37 -0.67 29.04
CA ASP A 245 -30.62 -1.36 28.68
C ASP A 245 -31.64 -1.33 29.82
N ARG A 246 -31.16 -1.33 31.07
CA ARG A 246 -31.99 -1.19 32.28
C ARG A 246 -32.26 0.28 32.67
N HIS A 247 -31.84 1.23 31.86
CA HIS A 247 -31.87 2.67 32.15
C HIS A 247 -31.11 3.08 33.44
N ASP A 248 -30.19 2.25 33.92
CA ASP A 248 -29.30 2.58 35.03
C ASP A 248 -28.06 3.30 34.50
N TYR A 249 -28.26 4.55 34.09
CA TYR A 249 -27.20 5.39 33.53
C TYR A 249 -26.07 5.67 34.53
N ALA A 250 -26.34 5.60 35.84
CA ALA A 250 -25.33 5.79 36.88
C ALA A 250 -24.34 4.62 36.89
N ALA A 251 -24.84 3.37 36.90
CA ALA A 251 -23.98 2.19 36.81
C ALA A 251 -23.26 2.11 35.46
N ALA A 252 -23.95 2.43 34.36
CA ALA A 252 -23.34 2.47 33.03
C ALA A 252 -22.17 3.46 32.94
N LEU A 253 -22.32 4.64 33.56
CA LEU A 253 -21.26 5.65 33.64
C LEU A 253 -20.05 5.15 34.43
N GLU A 254 -20.27 4.42 35.52
CA GLU A 254 -19.18 3.83 36.32
C GLU A 254 -18.39 2.79 35.50
N TYR A 255 -19.08 1.86 34.84
CA TYR A 255 -18.44 0.88 33.96
C TYR A 255 -17.69 1.55 32.80
N GLY A 256 -18.27 2.59 32.20
CA GLY A 256 -17.63 3.37 31.14
C GLY A 256 -16.33 4.03 31.61
N LYS A 257 -16.30 4.64 32.79
CA LYS A 257 -15.08 5.25 33.36
C LYS A 257 -13.99 4.21 33.64
N ARG A 258 -14.38 3.05 34.19
CA ARG A 258 -13.45 1.93 34.40
C ARG A 258 -12.89 1.40 33.09
N LEU A 259 -13.73 1.31 32.06
CA LEU A 259 -13.31 0.92 30.71
C LEU A 259 -12.31 1.91 30.14
N GLU A 260 -12.58 3.21 30.21
CA GLU A 260 -11.64 4.24 29.75
C GLU A 260 -10.28 4.11 30.45
N ALA A 261 -10.28 3.92 31.78
CA ALA A 261 -9.06 3.77 32.57
C ALA A 261 -8.27 2.49 32.24
N ALA A 262 -8.93 1.44 31.76
CA ALA A 262 -8.30 0.19 31.35
C ALA A 262 -7.69 0.24 29.93
N LEU A 263 -8.06 1.25 29.13
CA LEU A 263 -7.62 1.38 27.73
C LEU A 263 -6.40 2.30 27.60
N ALA A 264 -5.63 2.11 26.53
CA ALA A 264 -4.55 3.03 26.20
C ALA A 264 -5.11 4.43 25.90
N PRO A 265 -4.60 5.52 26.52
CA PRO A 265 -5.21 6.85 26.47
C PRO A 265 -5.46 7.40 25.05
N ASP A 266 -4.55 7.13 24.13
CA ASP A 266 -4.56 7.60 22.74
C ASP A 266 -5.21 6.60 21.76
N SER A 267 -5.79 5.51 22.27
CA SER A 267 -6.46 4.52 21.41
C SER A 267 -7.81 5.04 20.90
N PRO A 268 -8.22 4.62 19.68
CA PRO A 268 -9.57 4.90 19.18
C PRO A 268 -10.67 4.40 20.14
N ALA A 269 -10.42 3.28 20.83
CA ALA A 269 -11.34 2.72 21.82
C ALA A 269 -11.51 3.64 23.04
N ALA A 270 -10.42 4.22 23.58
CA ALA A 270 -10.51 5.18 24.67
C ALA A 270 -11.25 6.46 24.24
N ALA A 271 -11.02 6.92 23.01
CA ALA A 271 -11.76 8.06 22.45
C ALA A 271 -13.27 7.77 22.32
N GLN A 272 -13.65 6.54 21.94
CA GLN A 272 -15.06 6.14 21.90
C GLN A 272 -15.65 6.02 23.31
N ALA A 273 -14.93 5.44 24.28
CA ALA A 273 -15.37 5.36 25.66
C ALA A 273 -15.67 6.75 26.23
N ARG A 274 -14.80 7.75 26.00
CA ARG A 274 -15.03 9.15 26.37
C ARG A 274 -16.31 9.74 25.78
N ARG A 275 -16.59 9.46 24.50
CA ARG A 275 -17.83 9.91 23.85
C ARG A 275 -19.06 9.31 24.51
N ASN A 276 -19.05 8.00 24.74
CA ASN A 276 -20.17 7.30 25.39
C ASN A 276 -20.39 7.82 26.83
N ILE A 277 -19.31 8.07 27.58
CA ILE A 277 -19.35 8.68 28.92
C ILE A 277 -20.02 10.05 28.88
N ALA A 278 -19.62 10.92 27.95
CA ALA A 278 -20.18 12.27 27.82
C ALA A 278 -21.68 12.24 27.47
N GLU A 279 -22.09 11.33 26.59
CA GLU A 279 -23.50 11.11 26.25
C GLU A 279 -24.32 10.66 27.46
N MET A 280 -23.82 9.69 28.23
CA MET A 280 -24.47 9.23 29.46
C MET A 280 -24.60 10.35 30.50
N GLN A 281 -23.58 11.20 30.65
CA GLN A 281 -23.64 12.35 31.56
C GLN A 281 -24.73 13.35 31.14
N ALA A 282 -24.88 13.61 29.85
CA ALA A 282 -25.94 14.47 29.34
C ALA A 282 -27.33 13.89 29.63
N LEU A 283 -27.52 12.58 29.41
CA LEU A 283 -28.78 11.89 29.71
C LEU A 283 -29.15 11.98 31.20
N ILE A 284 -28.19 11.75 32.09
CA ILE A 284 -28.38 11.88 33.55
C ILE A 284 -28.78 13.32 33.92
N ALA A 285 -28.10 14.33 33.34
CA ALA A 285 -28.41 15.73 33.59
C ALA A 285 -29.83 16.10 33.12
N HIS A 286 -30.26 15.61 31.96
CA HIS A 286 -31.62 15.79 31.46
C HIS A 286 -32.68 15.13 32.36
N GLN A 287 -32.42 13.91 32.86
CA GLN A 287 -33.33 13.24 33.79
C GLN A 287 -33.45 13.98 35.14
N ALA A 288 -32.39 14.65 35.58
CA ALA A 288 -32.39 15.44 36.81
C ALA A 288 -33.17 16.76 36.68
N GLN A 289 -33.28 17.31 35.46
CA GLN A 289 -33.99 18.57 35.19
C GLN A 289 -35.48 18.38 34.86
N GLY A 290 -35.89 17.17 34.47
CA GLY A 290 -37.27 16.82 34.14
C GLY A 290 -38.12 16.28 35.31
N LYS A 291 -37.58 16.27 36.53
CA LYS A 291 -38.27 15.93 37.78
C LYS A 291 -38.49 17.18 38.62
#